data_AF-A0A2M9T0V5-F1
#
_entry.id   AF-A0A2M9T0V5-F1
#
_cell.length_a   1.000
_cell.length_b   1.000
_cell.length_c   1.000
_cell.angle_alpha   90.00
_cell.angle_beta   90.00
_cell.angle_gamma   90.00
#
_symmetry.space_group_name_H-M   'P 1'
#
loop_
_entity.id
_entity.type
_entity.pdbx_description
1 polymer ?
#
loop_
_entity_poly.entity_id
_entity_poly.type
_entity_poly.pdbx_seq_one_letter_code
_entity_poly.pdbx_strand_id
1 'polypeptide(L)' 'MAFHEQISQYMINKGYYHPTNVQEQLRVDMQTAQQVLQSAGR' A
#
# COMPACT_ATOMS: atom_id res chain seq x y z
N MET A 1 1.26 15.08 14.52
CA MET A 1 2.33 14.06 14.54
C MET A 1 1.82 12.70 14.99
N ALA A 2 1.14 12.57 16.15
CA ALA A 2 0.61 11.28 16.63
C ALA A 2 -0.28 10.53 15.61
N PHE A 3 -1.21 11.22 14.94
CA PHE A 3 -2.06 10.58 13.93
C PHE A 3 -1.28 10.05 12.72
N HIS A 4 -0.29 10.83 12.24
CA HIS A 4 0.57 10.42 11.13
C HIS A 4 1.31 9.11 11.48
N GLU A 5 1.84 9.00 12.69
CA GLU A 5 2.48 7.78 13.16
C GLU A 5 1.50 6.61 13.25
N GLN A 6 0.30 6.81 13.83
CA GLN A 6 -0.71 5.76 13.96
C GLN A 6 -1.14 5.19 12.60
N ILE A 7 -1.40 6.08 11.62
CA ILE A 7 -1.81 5.61 10.28
C ILE A 7 -0.64 4.94 9.55
N SER A 8 0.58 5.48 9.66
CA SER A 8 1.77 4.85 9.06
C SER A 8 2.01 3.46 9.66
N GLN A 9 1.94 3.30 10.97
CA GLN A 9 2.09 2.00 11.64
C GLN A 9 0.99 1.02 11.22
N TYR A 10 -0.27 1.46 11.14
CA TYR A 10 -1.36 0.62 10.66
C TYR A 10 -1.09 0.10 9.25
N MET A 11 -0.68 0.98 8.33
CA MET A 11 -0.41 0.61 6.93
C MET A 11 0.81 -0.31 6.80
N ILE A 12 1.85 -0.11 7.63
CA ILE A 12 3.02 -1.01 7.70
C ILE A 12 2.59 -2.39 8.21
N ASN A 13 1.82 -2.45 9.30
CA ASN A 13 1.34 -3.69 9.90
C ASN A 13 0.43 -4.49 8.97
N LYS A 14 -0.27 -3.81 8.05
CA LYS A 14 -1.08 -4.44 7.00
C LYS A 14 -0.29 -4.85 5.76
N GLY A 15 0.97 -4.45 5.63
CA GLY A 15 1.78 -4.67 4.42
C GLY A 15 1.37 -3.77 3.25
N TYR A 16 0.69 -2.66 3.52
CA TYR A 16 0.29 -1.69 2.49
C TYR A 16 1.34 -0.58 2.30
N TYR A 17 2.18 -0.35 3.31
CA TYR A 17 3.21 0.69 3.27
C TYR A 17 4.60 0.16 3.67
N HIS A 18 5.59 0.40 2.81
CA HIS A 18 6.98 -0.04 2.96
C HIS A 18 7.93 1.17 2.91
N PRO A 19 8.15 1.88 4.04
CA PRO A 19 8.81 3.19 4.04
C PRO A 19 10.27 3.18 3.58
N THR A 20 10.97 2.05 3.72
CA THR A 20 12.40 1.91 3.40
C THR A 20 12.66 1.00 2.21
N ASN A 21 11.62 0.40 1.62
CA ASN A 21 11.74 -0.50 0.48
C ASN A 21 10.84 -0.02 -0.67
N VAL A 22 11.37 0.92 -1.44
CA VAL A 22 10.67 1.54 -2.57
C VAL A 22 10.28 0.51 -3.64
N GLN A 23 11.12 -0.51 -3.86
CA GLN A 23 10.83 -1.55 -4.84
C GLN A 23 9.62 -2.38 -4.44
N GLU A 24 9.50 -2.70 -3.15
CA GLU A 24 8.34 -3.41 -2.61
C GLU A 24 7.07 -2.53 -2.62
N GLN A 25 7.20 -1.24 -2.27
CA GLN A 25 6.08 -0.31 -2.35
C GLN A 25 5.52 -0.25 -3.78
N LEU A 26 6.38 -0.08 -4.78
CA LEU A 26 5.99 -0.04 -6.19
C LEU A 26 5.28 -1.32 -6.63
N ARG A 27 5.75 -2.49 -6.16
CA ARG A 27 5.13 -3.78 -6.47
C ARG A 27 3.70 -3.88 -5.91
N VAL A 28 3.50 -3.50 -4.65
CA VAL A 28 2.19 -3.50 -3.99
C VAL A 28 1.23 -2.52 -4.68
N ASP A 29 1.72 -1.32 -5.03
CA ASP A 29 0.93 -0.30 -5.73
C ASP A 29 0.46 -0.81 -7.10
N MET A 30 1.35 -1.38 -7.89
CA MET A 30 1.03 -1.92 -9.21
C MET A 30 0.07 -3.11 -9.15
N GLN A 31 0.26 -4.02 -8.19
CA GLN A 31 -0.65 -5.14 -7.98
C GLN A 31 -2.06 -4.65 -7.63
N THR A 32 -2.16 -3.66 -6.73
CA THR A 32 -3.43 -3.09 -6.29
C THR A 32 -4.13 -2.38 -7.44
N ALA A 33 -3.42 -1.55 -8.20
CA ALA A 33 -3.96 -0.89 -9.40
C ALA A 33 -4.47 -1.91 -10.42
N GLN A 34 -3.69 -2.96 -10.69
CA GLN A 34 -4.08 -4.01 -11.62
C GLN A 34 -5.33 -4.77 -11.15
N GLN A 35 -5.44 -5.06 -9.86
CA GLN A 35 -6.61 -5.73 -9.29
C GLN A 35 -7.87 -4.85 -9.41
N VAL A 36 -7.74 -3.55 -9.14
CA VAL A 36 -8.86 -2.59 -9.31
C VAL A 36 -9.31 -2.55 -10.76
N LEU A 37 -8.39 -2.48 -11.72
CA LEU A 37 -8.71 -2.51 -13.15
C LEU A 37 -9.45 -3.81 -13.54
N GLN A 38 -9.00 -4.95 -13.02
CA GLN A 38 -9.66 -6.24 -13.27
C GLN A 38 -11.05 -6.34 -12.63
N SER A 39 -11.23 -5.78 -11.43
CA SER A 39 -12.53 -5.79 -10.76
C SER A 39 -13.52 -4.78 -11.34
N ALA A 40 -13.04 -3.64 -11.85
CA ALA A 40 -13.89 -2.61 -12.45
C ALA A 40 -14.38 -2.99 -13.86
N GLY A 41 -13.70 -3.92 -14.53
CA GLY A 41 -14.12 -4.47 -15.82
C GLY A 41 -15.10 -5.65 -15.73
N ARG A 42 -15.59 -5.99 -14.53
CA ARG A 42 -16.67 -6.96 -14.30
C ARG A 42 -17.98 -6.22 -14.02
#